data_AF-A0A9D8JB12-F1
#
_entry.id   AF-A0A9D8JB12-F1
#
_cell.length_a   1.000
_cell.length_b   1.000
_cell.length_c   1.000
_cell.angle_alpha   90.00
_cell.angle_beta   90.00
_cell.angle_gamma   90.00
#
_symmetry.space_group_name_H-M   'P 1'
#
loop_
_entity.id
_entity.type
_entity.pdbx_description
1 polymer ?
#
loop_
_entity_poly.entity_id
_entity_poly.type
_entity_poly.pdbx_seq_one_letter_code
_entity_poly.pdbx_strand_id
1 'polypeptide(L)' 'MTTIYVGNLPVSANEADLRVLFERYGKVDSVKLINDRETGRPR' A
#
# COMPACT_ATOMS: atom_id res chain seq x y z
N MET A 1 -7.32 9.34 15.43
CA MET A 1 -6.39 8.88 14.37
C MET A 1 -6.86 7.51 13.93
N THR A 2 -7.21 7.36 12.65
CA THR A 2 -7.71 6.09 12.10
C THR A 2 -6.65 5.54 11.16
N THR A 3 -6.04 4.43 11.55
CA THR A 3 -5.07 3.70 10.72
C THR A 3 -5.79 2.53 10.07
N ILE A 4 -5.72 2.43 8.76
CA ILE A 4 -6.28 1.32 8.00
C ILE A 4 -5.15 0.45 7.44
N TYR A 5 -5.33 -0.86 7.49
CA TYR A 5 -4.42 -1.82 6.88
C TYR A 5 -5.06 -2.31 5.58
N VAL A 6 -4.34 -2.15 4.48
CA VAL A 6 -4.79 -2.60 3.15
C VAL A 6 -3.90 -3.77 2.73
N GLY A 7 -4.49 -4.96 2.67
CA GLY A 7 -3.84 -6.18 2.20
C GLY A 7 -4.15 -6.48 0.73
N ASN A 8 -3.56 -7.56 0.19
CA ASN A 8 -3.79 -8.03 -1.19
C ASN A 8 -3.45 -6.98 -2.26
N LEU A 9 -2.44 -6.16 -2.00
CA LEU A 9 -1.91 -5.21 -2.98
C LEU A 9 -0.99 -5.93 -3.95
N PRO A 10 -1.04 -5.60 -5.26
CA PRO A 10 -0.10 -6.14 -6.22
C PRO A 10 1.33 -5.66 -5.90
N VAL A 11 2.34 -6.46 -6.22
CA VAL A 11 3.77 -6.12 -5.99
C VAL A 11 4.18 -4.84 -6.74
N SER A 12 3.47 -4.51 -7.82
CA SER A 12 3.66 -3.29 -8.60
C SER A 12 2.98 -2.05 -7.98
N ALA A 13 2.22 -2.19 -6.89
CA ALA A 13 1.61 -1.05 -6.22
C ALA A 13 2.69 -0.20 -5.53
N ASN A 14 2.59 1.12 -5.70
CA ASN A 14 3.47 2.08 -5.05
C ASN A 14 2.71 2.92 -4.02
N GLU A 15 3.45 3.49 -3.07
CA GLU A 15 2.90 4.40 -2.06
C GLU A 15 2.26 5.65 -2.67
N ALA A 16 2.84 6.16 -3.76
CA ALA A 16 2.31 7.32 -4.48
C ALA A 16 0.93 7.04 -5.09
N ASP A 17 0.76 5.91 -5.78
CA ASP A 17 -0.52 5.50 -6.36
C ASP A 17 -1.60 5.31 -5.29
N LEU A 18 -1.25 4.67 -4.18
CA LEU A 18 -2.16 4.49 -3.04
C LEU A 18 -2.55 5.83 -2.44
N ARG A 19 -1.57 6.72 -2.21
CA ARG A 19 -1.83 8.05 -1.68
C ARG A 19 -2.82 8.80 -2.56
N VAL A 20 -2.59 8.87 -3.87
CA VAL A 20 -3.49 9.56 -4.82
C VAL A 20 -4.88 8.92 -4.82
N LEU A 21 -4.94 7.58 -4.77
CA LEU A 21 -6.21 6.84 -4.74
C LEU A 21 -7.00 7.04 -3.44
N PHE A 22 -6.34 7.26 -2.31
CA PHE A 22 -7.00 7.54 -1.03
C PHE A 22 -7.23 9.04 -0.78
N GLU A 23 -6.45 9.93 -1.39
CA GLU A 23 -6.59 11.39 -1.27
C GLU A 23 -7.94 11.91 -1.78
N ARG A 24 -8.55 11.21 -2.75
CA ARG A 24 -9.92 11.51 -3.22
C ARG A 24 -11.00 11.28 -2.15
N TYR A 25 -10.72 10.46 -1.13
CA TYR A 25 -11.66 10.14 -0.06
C TYR A 25 -11.38 10.94 1.22
N GLY A 26 -10.21 11.56 1.34
CA GLY A 26 -9.84 12.38 2.48
C GLY A 26 -8.34 12.63 2.57
N LYS A 27 -7.91 13.41 3.56
CA LYS A 27 -6.48 13.74 3.73
C LYS A 27 -5.70 12.51 4.21
N VAL A 28 -4.73 12.07 3.41
CA VAL A 28 -3.81 10.99 3.77
C VAL A 28 -2.59 11.56 4.48
N ASP A 29 -2.44 11.23 5.76
CA ASP A 29 -1.34 11.73 6.60
C ASP A 29 -0.04 10.95 6.36
N SER A 30 -0.12 9.62 6.33
CA SER A 30 1.01 8.73 6.10
C SER A 30 0.57 7.46 5.36
N VAL A 31 1.37 7.05 4.38
CA VAL A 31 1.25 5.77 3.68
C VAL A 31 2.53 5.02 3.96
N LYS A 32 2.40 3.74 4.32
CA LYS A 32 3.55 2.85 4.51
C LYS A 32 3.26 1.56 3.76
N LEU A 33 3.91 1.38 2.62
CA LEU A 33 3.84 0.13 1.88
C LEU A 33 4.87 -0.85 2.44
N ILE A 34 4.40 -1.87 3.15
CA ILE A 34 5.25 -2.98 3.55
C ILE A 34 5.31 -3.94 2.37
N ASN A 35 6.36 -3.78 1.55
CA ASN A 35 6.61 -4.64 0.41
C ASN A 35 7.23 -5.94 0.93
N ASP A 36 6.41 -6.97 1.08
CA ASP A 36 6.86 -8.29 1.50
C ASP A 36 7.54 -8.99 0.31
N ARG A 37 8.87 -8.90 0.31
CA ARG A 37 9.74 -9.50 -0.71
C ARG A 37 9.94 -10.99 -0.45
N GLU A 38 8.89 -11.73 -0.05
CA GLU A 38 8.94 -13.19 0.17
C GLU A 38 8.08 -13.99 -0.82
N THR A 39 8.11 -13.63 -2.10
CA THR A 39 7.84 -14.65 -3.15
C THR A 39 9.11 -15.01 -3.90
N GLY A 40 10.16 -15.28 -3.13
CA GLY A 40 11.21 -16.20 -3.55
C GLY A 40 10.62 -17.61 -3.67
N ARG A 41 9.82 -17.87 -4.71
CA ARG A 41 9.45 -19.22 -5.12
C ARG A 41 10.62 -19.82 -5.91
N PRO A 42 11.50 -20.66 -5.34
CA PRO A 42 12.03 -21.76 -6.14
C PRO A 42 10.86 -22.71 -6.43
N ARG A 43 10.85 -23.24 -7.65
CA ARG A 43 9.87 -24.24 -8.13
C ARG A 43 9.97 -25.53 -7.34
#